data_AF-A0A1M5CGT8-F1
#
_entry.id   AF-A0A1M5CGT8-F1
#
_cell.length_a   1.000
_cell.length_b   1.000
_cell.length_c   1.000
_cell.angle_alpha   90.00
_cell.angle_beta   90.00
_cell.angle_gamma   90.00
#
_symmetry.space_group_name_H-M   'P 1'
#
loop_
_entity.id
_entity.type
_entity.pdbx_description
1 polymer ?
#
loop_
_entity_poly.entity_id
_entity_poly.type
_entity_poly.pdbx_seq_one_letter_code
_entity_poly.pdbx_strand_id
1 'polypeptide(L)'
;MNNYKIIYIYLLLVLLISTKTYSQISINTDPETNTALKIKTHGNSAATTGFKVTDSDNANLFTINDNGYIGFGTTDPLVKLDLRSVKFPTDNALGIGDTDLSASAAKAGAIRYHTNGANKNIEYSDGTVWFTLQTHANKAFVVVQNSDGKIITSGSANAAGRRLENWTKLIDTDSSFSQTSGIFTAPRDGIYSVSLSIVSDENTLVEANGRTFEIQLAGVNQTPDDNAFSIVKCINSYMTTTSGIQLTNSCKGFFPMQKNQRIFVLIFQNVNSGGLKMGTDPTLNTMTISEM
;
A
#
# COMPACT_ATOMS: atom_id res chain seq x y z
N MET A 1 -23.31 -55.99 -70.83
CA MET A 1 -22.36 -56.22 -69.70
C MET A 1 -23.07 -57.06 -68.65
N ASN A 2 -22.44 -58.12 -68.11
CA ASN A 2 -23.11 -59.01 -67.15
C ASN A 2 -23.35 -58.30 -65.82
N ASN A 3 -24.60 -58.32 -65.35
CA ASN A 3 -25.07 -57.61 -64.14
C ASN A 3 -24.23 -57.91 -62.89
N TYR A 4 -23.71 -59.14 -62.76
CA TYR A 4 -22.82 -59.54 -61.68
C TYR A 4 -21.56 -58.66 -61.56
N LYS A 5 -20.96 -58.20 -62.67
CA LYS A 5 -19.77 -57.32 -62.64
C LYS A 5 -20.09 -55.94 -62.04
N ILE A 6 -21.30 -55.42 -62.29
CA ILE A 6 -21.74 -54.14 -61.72
C ILE A 6 -21.98 -54.27 -60.21
N ILE A 7 -22.54 -55.39 -59.77
CA ILE A 7 -22.74 -55.70 -58.34
C ILE A 7 -21.40 -55.79 -57.60
N TYR A 8 -20.40 -56.49 -58.14
CA TYR A 8 -19.06 -56.54 -57.51
C TYR A 8 -18.37 -55.18 -57.42
N ILE A 9 -18.52 -54.32 -58.45
CA ILE A 9 -17.98 -52.95 -58.42
C ILE A 9 -18.68 -52.12 -57.33
N TYR A 10 -20.01 -52.22 -57.19
CA TYR A 10 -20.76 -51.55 -56.12
C TYR A 10 -20.35 -52.05 -54.73
N LEU A 11 -20.18 -53.37 -54.55
CA LEU A 11 -19.73 -53.94 -53.28
C LEU A 11 -18.32 -53.43 -52.90
N LEU A 12 -17.42 -53.34 -53.88
CA LEU A 12 -16.07 -52.83 -53.70
C LEU A 12 -16.06 -51.34 -53.30
N LEU A 13 -16.91 -50.51 -53.95
CA LEU A 13 -17.06 -49.10 -53.57
C LEU A 13 -17.59 -48.93 -52.15
N VAL A 14 -18.61 -49.70 -51.76
CA VAL A 14 -19.16 -49.64 -50.39
C VAL A 14 -18.13 -50.07 -49.34
N LEU A 15 -17.27 -51.05 -49.66
CA LEU A 15 -16.17 -51.47 -48.79
C LEU A 15 -15.09 -50.38 -48.66
N LEU A 16 -14.80 -49.64 -49.73
CA LEU A 16 -13.81 -48.55 -49.73
C LEU A 16 -14.29 -47.28 -49.00
N ILE A 17 -15.60 -47.02 -48.96
CA ILE A 17 -16.18 -45.80 -48.34
C ILE A 17 -16.46 -45.98 -46.83
N SER A 18 -16.47 -47.23 -46.32
CA SER A 18 -16.89 -47.54 -44.95
C SER A 18 -15.78 -47.50 -43.89
N THR A 19 -14.54 -47.19 -44.26
CA THR A 19 -13.44 -47.01 -43.30
C THR A 19 -13.43 -45.60 -42.71
N LYS A 20 -13.91 -45.46 -41.46
CA LYS A 20 -13.68 -44.22 -40.69
C LYS A 20 -12.21 -44.12 -40.30
N THR A 21 -11.42 -43.43 -41.10
CA THR A 21 -10.04 -43.07 -40.75
C THR A 21 -10.05 -41.94 -39.72
N TYR A 22 -9.85 -42.31 -38.45
CA TYR A 22 -9.51 -41.33 -37.41
C TYR A 22 -8.14 -40.74 -37.75
N SER A 23 -8.06 -39.42 -37.88
CA SER A 23 -6.78 -38.73 -38.07
C SER A 23 -5.90 -38.98 -36.85
N GLN A 24 -4.81 -39.73 -37.03
CA GLN A 24 -3.82 -39.90 -35.98
C GLN A 24 -2.93 -38.65 -35.91
N ILE A 25 -2.88 -38.02 -34.73
CA ILE A 25 -1.75 -37.15 -34.37
C ILE A 25 -1.09 -37.74 -33.13
N SER A 26 0.07 -38.36 -33.33
CA SER A 26 0.90 -38.94 -32.28
C SER A 26 2.36 -38.75 -32.67
N ILE A 27 3.10 -37.93 -31.92
CA ILE A 27 4.52 -37.67 -32.18
C ILE A 27 5.26 -37.71 -30.84
N ASN A 28 6.00 -38.75 -30.45
CA ASN A 28 6.30 -39.99 -31.20
C ASN A 28 6.69 -41.17 -30.26
N THR A 29 5.88 -42.19 -29.94
CA THR A 29 4.41 -42.37 -29.89
C THR A 29 4.04 -43.24 -28.65
N ASP A 30 2.77 -43.25 -28.23
CA ASP A 30 2.11 -44.37 -27.53
C ASP A 30 0.60 -44.16 -27.69
N PRO A 31 -0.17 -45.06 -28.32
CA PRO A 31 -1.50 -44.74 -28.84
C PRO A 31 -2.53 -44.57 -27.73
N GLU A 32 -3.07 -43.35 -27.60
CA GLU A 32 -4.18 -43.03 -26.70
C GLU A 32 -5.38 -42.51 -27.49
N THR A 33 -6.55 -43.07 -27.22
CA THR A 33 -7.79 -42.80 -27.99
C THR A 33 -8.46 -41.46 -27.65
N ASN A 34 -7.94 -40.73 -26.66
CA ASN A 34 -8.67 -39.65 -25.98
C ASN A 34 -8.01 -38.26 -26.15
N THR A 35 -6.96 -38.12 -26.97
CA THR A 35 -6.23 -36.85 -27.16
C THR A 35 -6.07 -36.50 -28.64
N ALA A 36 -6.39 -35.26 -29.02
CA ALA A 36 -6.30 -34.80 -30.41
C ALA A 36 -4.85 -34.56 -30.90
N LEU A 37 -3.93 -34.24 -29.98
CA LEU A 37 -2.49 -34.10 -30.22
C LEU A 37 -1.75 -34.56 -28.96
N LYS A 38 -0.85 -35.53 -29.10
CA LYS A 38 0.07 -35.98 -28.03
C LYS A 38 1.51 -35.79 -28.49
N ILE A 39 2.27 -35.00 -27.74
CA ILE A 39 3.72 -34.83 -27.91
C ILE A 39 4.43 -35.70 -26.86
N LYS A 40 5.05 -36.81 -27.30
CA LYS A 40 5.93 -37.66 -26.49
C LYS A 40 7.37 -37.24 -26.76
N THR A 41 8.04 -36.78 -25.71
CA THR A 41 9.42 -36.29 -25.76
C THR A 41 10.42 -37.42 -25.95
N HIS A 42 11.63 -37.09 -26.41
CA HIS A 42 12.68 -38.09 -26.62
C HIS A 42 13.42 -38.46 -25.34
N GLY A 43 13.72 -37.47 -24.48
CA GLY A 43 14.33 -37.66 -23.18
C GLY A 43 13.34 -37.53 -22.02
N ASN A 44 13.90 -37.44 -20.82
CA ASN A 44 13.21 -37.28 -19.54
C ASN A 44 13.98 -36.34 -18.57
N SER A 45 14.89 -35.50 -19.09
CA SER A 45 15.80 -34.66 -18.32
C SER A 45 15.67 -33.17 -18.70
N ALA A 46 16.41 -32.29 -18.03
CA ALA A 46 16.46 -30.86 -18.41
C ALA A 46 17.25 -30.61 -19.71
N ALA A 47 18.08 -31.56 -20.16
CA ALA A 47 19.01 -31.38 -21.28
C ALA A 47 18.33 -31.41 -22.67
N THR A 48 17.06 -31.79 -22.73
CA THR A 48 16.29 -31.90 -23.97
C THR A 48 14.92 -31.24 -23.83
N THR A 49 14.43 -30.68 -24.93
CA THR A 49 13.19 -29.88 -24.99
C THR A 49 12.13 -30.60 -25.81
N GLY A 50 10.95 -30.76 -25.23
CA GLY A 50 9.83 -31.46 -25.83
C GLY A 50 8.98 -30.57 -26.72
N PHE A 51 8.89 -29.28 -26.39
CA PHE A 51 8.18 -28.28 -27.18
C PHE A 51 8.84 -26.91 -27.00
N LYS A 52 9.01 -26.17 -28.10
CA LYS A 52 9.64 -24.86 -28.11
C LYS A 52 8.95 -23.94 -29.10
N VAL A 53 8.75 -22.68 -28.71
CA VAL A 53 8.30 -21.59 -29.59
C VAL A 53 9.36 -20.49 -29.58
N THR A 54 9.74 -20.01 -30.75
CA THR A 54 10.73 -18.95 -30.94
C THR A 54 10.17 -17.78 -31.75
N ASP A 55 10.79 -16.61 -31.60
CA ASP A 55 10.55 -15.47 -32.49
C ASP A 55 11.27 -15.63 -33.85
N SER A 56 11.14 -14.63 -34.72
CA SER A 56 11.80 -14.57 -36.05
C SER A 56 13.33 -14.60 -35.97
N ASP A 57 13.90 -14.25 -34.81
CA ASP A 57 15.33 -14.18 -34.57
C ASP A 57 15.85 -15.49 -33.94
N ASN A 58 14.99 -16.51 -33.85
CA ASN A 58 15.20 -17.81 -33.18
C ASN A 58 15.38 -17.73 -31.65
N ALA A 59 15.08 -16.58 -31.02
CA ALA A 59 15.14 -16.47 -29.58
C ALA A 59 13.91 -17.10 -28.93
N ASN A 60 14.08 -17.57 -27.69
CA ASN A 60 13.07 -18.36 -27.02
C ASN A 60 11.91 -17.51 -26.48
N LEU A 61 10.68 -17.90 -26.80
CA LEU A 61 9.45 -17.32 -26.24
C LEU A 61 8.83 -18.26 -25.21
N PHE A 62 8.74 -19.55 -25.52
CA PHE A 62 8.14 -20.58 -24.67
C PHE A 62 8.88 -21.91 -24.82
N THR A 63 9.04 -22.64 -23.73
CA THR A 63 9.75 -23.93 -23.67
C THR A 63 9.06 -24.86 -22.69
N ILE A 64 8.91 -26.13 -23.06
CA ILE A 64 8.61 -27.25 -22.16
C ILE A 64 9.77 -28.24 -22.28
N ASN A 65 10.57 -28.37 -21.22
CA ASN A 65 11.65 -29.35 -21.15
C ASN A 65 11.11 -30.76 -20.86
N ASP A 66 11.88 -31.79 -21.21
CA ASP A 66 11.46 -33.19 -21.11
C ASP A 66 11.23 -33.66 -19.67
N ASN A 67 11.77 -32.94 -18.68
CA ASN A 67 11.48 -33.10 -17.26
C ASN A 67 10.19 -32.38 -16.80
N GLY A 68 9.42 -31.80 -17.72
CA GLY A 68 8.18 -31.06 -17.48
C GLY A 68 8.39 -29.74 -16.72
N TYR A 69 9.51 -29.05 -16.95
CA TYR A 69 9.71 -27.66 -16.52
C TYR A 69 9.32 -26.72 -17.67
N ILE A 70 8.61 -25.65 -17.35
CA ILE A 70 8.06 -24.70 -18.32
C ILE A 70 8.80 -23.36 -18.18
N GLY A 71 9.40 -22.89 -19.26
CA GLY A 71 10.08 -21.60 -19.34
C GLY A 71 9.38 -20.63 -20.26
N PHE A 72 9.11 -19.41 -19.79
CA PHE A 72 8.71 -18.27 -20.62
C PHE A 72 9.91 -17.34 -20.78
N GLY A 73 10.34 -17.10 -22.02
CA GLY A 73 11.54 -16.32 -22.30
C GLY A 73 12.88 -16.94 -21.84
N THR A 74 12.88 -18.19 -21.36
CA THR A 74 14.09 -18.92 -20.91
C THR A 74 14.08 -20.38 -21.39
N THR A 75 15.24 -20.90 -21.79
CA THR A 75 15.46 -22.30 -22.21
C THR A 75 15.92 -23.22 -21.08
N ASP A 76 16.38 -22.65 -19.96
CA ASP A 76 16.85 -23.38 -18.78
C ASP A 76 16.06 -22.94 -17.53
N PRO A 77 14.76 -23.33 -17.43
CA PRO A 77 13.93 -23.06 -16.26
C PRO A 77 14.44 -23.81 -15.03
N LEU A 78 14.74 -23.08 -13.95
CA LEU A 78 15.23 -23.69 -12.68
C LEU A 78 14.09 -24.08 -11.74
N VAL A 79 12.85 -23.69 -12.07
CA VAL A 79 11.61 -24.03 -11.35
C VAL A 79 10.54 -24.46 -12.33
N LYS A 80 9.52 -25.20 -11.87
CA LYS A 80 8.52 -25.85 -12.73
C LYS A 80 7.76 -24.90 -13.66
N LEU A 81 7.55 -23.66 -13.24
CA LEU A 81 7.07 -22.55 -14.05
C LEU A 81 8.04 -21.37 -13.83
N ASP A 82 8.89 -21.10 -14.82
CA ASP A 82 9.91 -20.07 -14.75
C ASP A 82 9.61 -18.94 -15.73
N LEU A 83 9.39 -17.74 -15.18
CA LEU A 83 9.13 -16.51 -15.95
C LEU A 83 10.36 -15.61 -16.04
N ARG A 84 11.54 -16.07 -15.60
CA ARG A 84 12.76 -15.25 -15.59
C ARG A 84 13.45 -15.32 -16.95
N SER A 85 13.23 -14.30 -17.79
CA SER A 85 14.00 -14.09 -19.02
C SER A 85 15.18 -13.14 -18.80
N VAL A 86 16.32 -13.48 -19.41
CA VAL A 86 17.46 -12.56 -19.61
C VAL A 86 17.32 -11.70 -20.87
N LYS A 87 16.48 -12.09 -21.85
CA LYS A 87 16.20 -11.31 -23.07
C LYS A 87 15.13 -10.24 -22.81
N PHE A 88 14.14 -10.55 -21.97
CA PHE A 88 13.02 -9.67 -21.62
C PHE A 88 12.97 -9.32 -20.12
N PRO A 89 14.06 -8.77 -19.53
CA PRO A 89 14.20 -8.65 -18.07
C PRO A 89 13.15 -7.75 -17.40
N THR A 90 12.52 -6.84 -18.16
CA THR A 90 11.45 -5.94 -17.69
C THR A 90 10.08 -6.60 -17.61
N ASP A 91 9.88 -7.71 -18.33
CA ASP A 91 8.54 -8.26 -18.63
C ASP A 91 8.29 -9.58 -17.88
N ASN A 92 9.18 -9.92 -16.94
CA ASN A 92 9.16 -11.13 -16.10
C ASN A 92 8.06 -11.07 -15.02
N ALA A 93 6.81 -10.90 -15.42
CA ALA A 93 5.66 -10.71 -14.53
C ALA A 93 4.60 -11.82 -14.69
N LEU A 94 4.01 -12.25 -13.57
CA LEU A 94 2.79 -13.05 -13.56
C LEU A 94 1.58 -12.14 -13.33
N GLY A 95 0.69 -12.03 -14.31
CA GLY A 95 -0.63 -11.43 -14.10
C GLY A 95 -1.52 -12.35 -13.28
N ILE A 96 -2.07 -11.84 -12.18
CA ILE A 96 -3.06 -12.56 -11.34
C ILE A 96 -4.34 -11.72 -11.33
N GLY A 97 -5.47 -12.34 -11.67
CA GLY A 97 -6.79 -11.71 -11.68
C GLY A 97 -7.58 -11.90 -10.37
N ASP A 98 -8.75 -11.27 -10.29
CA ASP A 98 -9.73 -11.51 -9.23
C ASP A 98 -10.67 -12.68 -9.60
N THR A 99 -11.44 -13.18 -8.63
CA THR A 99 -12.51 -14.16 -8.87
C THR A 99 -13.56 -14.13 -7.78
N ASP A 100 -14.84 -14.20 -8.17
CA ASP A 100 -15.98 -14.31 -7.25
C ASP A 100 -16.21 -15.72 -6.70
N LEU A 101 -15.35 -16.69 -7.08
CA LEU A 101 -15.43 -18.05 -6.53
C LEU A 101 -15.17 -18.05 -5.02
N SER A 102 -15.97 -18.83 -4.28
CA SER A 102 -15.63 -19.17 -2.90
C SER A 102 -14.31 -19.95 -2.85
N ALA A 103 -13.57 -19.83 -1.75
CA ALA A 103 -12.34 -20.60 -1.53
C ALA A 103 -12.58 -22.12 -1.67
N SER A 104 -13.74 -22.61 -1.26
CA SER A 104 -14.16 -24.01 -1.46
C SER A 104 -14.45 -24.41 -2.91
N ALA A 105 -14.77 -23.47 -3.80
CA ALA A 105 -14.88 -23.70 -5.23
C ALA A 105 -13.51 -23.60 -5.91
N ALA A 106 -12.71 -22.59 -5.58
CA ALA A 106 -11.35 -22.38 -6.10
C ALA A 106 -10.33 -23.44 -5.63
N LYS A 107 -10.61 -24.11 -4.50
CA LYS A 107 -9.76 -25.10 -3.81
C LYS A 107 -8.52 -24.49 -3.13
N ALA A 108 -7.87 -25.30 -2.30
CA ALA A 108 -6.66 -24.94 -1.57
C ALA A 108 -5.51 -24.65 -2.54
N GLY A 109 -4.72 -23.62 -2.25
CA GLY A 109 -3.59 -23.19 -3.09
C GLY A 109 -3.96 -22.27 -4.26
N ALA A 110 -5.24 -21.99 -4.51
CA ALA A 110 -5.62 -20.94 -5.44
C ALA A 110 -5.18 -19.56 -4.93
N ILE A 111 -4.73 -18.68 -5.83
CA ILE A 111 -4.30 -17.31 -5.54
C ILE A 111 -5.13 -16.36 -6.40
N ARG A 112 -5.59 -15.24 -5.82
CA ARG A 112 -6.27 -14.16 -6.53
C ARG A 112 -5.71 -12.79 -6.16
N TYR A 113 -5.89 -11.81 -7.02
CA TYR A 113 -5.70 -10.39 -6.69
C TYR A 113 -7.08 -9.81 -6.41
N HIS A 114 -7.40 -9.59 -5.14
CA HIS A 114 -8.71 -9.10 -4.75
C HIS A 114 -8.79 -7.58 -4.91
N THR A 115 -9.80 -7.13 -5.65
CA THR A 115 -9.99 -5.75 -6.08
C THR A 115 -11.24 -5.08 -5.49
N ASN A 116 -12.17 -5.88 -4.97
CA ASN A 116 -13.45 -5.44 -4.43
C ASN A 116 -13.37 -5.08 -2.94
N GLY A 117 -12.68 -3.99 -2.60
CA GLY A 117 -12.61 -3.50 -1.23
C GLY A 117 -11.81 -2.22 -1.03
N ALA A 118 -11.68 -1.78 0.22
CA ALA A 118 -10.84 -0.63 0.58
C ALA A 118 -9.33 -0.90 0.38
N ASN A 119 -8.93 -2.17 0.46
CA ASN A 119 -7.57 -2.63 0.24
C ASN A 119 -7.55 -3.50 -1.02
N LYS A 120 -6.65 -3.20 -1.96
CA LYS A 120 -6.33 -4.10 -3.08
C LYS A 120 -5.18 -4.99 -2.61
N ASN A 121 -5.37 -6.29 -2.58
CA ASN A 121 -4.41 -7.22 -1.97
C ASN A 121 -4.33 -8.54 -2.76
N ILE A 122 -3.31 -9.34 -2.46
CA ILE A 122 -3.23 -10.72 -2.95
C ILE A 122 -3.82 -11.62 -1.87
N GLU A 123 -4.63 -12.59 -2.25
CA GLU A 123 -5.22 -13.57 -1.35
C GLU A 123 -4.92 -14.98 -1.81
N TYR A 124 -4.79 -15.92 -0.86
CA TYR A 124 -4.75 -17.34 -1.14
C TYR A 124 -5.91 -18.08 -0.48
N SER A 125 -6.37 -19.16 -1.10
CA SER A 125 -7.41 -20.03 -0.58
C SER A 125 -6.79 -21.21 0.15
N ASP A 126 -7.31 -21.55 1.33
CA ASP A 126 -7.02 -22.83 2.01
C ASP A 126 -8.01 -23.95 1.64
N GLY A 127 -8.97 -23.68 0.74
CA GLY A 127 -10.07 -24.56 0.39
C GLY A 127 -11.34 -24.36 1.23
N THR A 128 -11.33 -23.45 2.20
CA THR A 128 -12.47 -23.09 3.06
C THR A 128 -12.71 -21.58 3.06
N VAL A 129 -11.65 -20.79 3.24
CA VAL A 129 -11.66 -19.32 3.29
C VAL A 129 -10.55 -18.71 2.42
N TRP A 130 -10.73 -17.43 2.08
CA TRP A 130 -9.69 -16.61 1.46
C TRP A 130 -8.90 -15.88 2.55
N PHE A 131 -7.57 -16.00 2.51
CA PHE A 131 -6.64 -15.32 3.40
C PHE A 131 -5.88 -14.24 2.63
N THR A 132 -5.96 -13.00 3.10
CA THR A 132 -5.11 -11.91 2.61
C THR A 132 -3.64 -12.17 2.94
N LEU A 133 -2.78 -12.20 1.91
CA LEU A 133 -1.34 -12.07 2.07
C LEU A 133 -1.03 -10.62 2.45
N GLN A 134 -0.56 -10.45 3.69
CA GLN A 134 -0.63 -9.20 4.44
C GLN A 134 0.05 -8.01 3.76
N THR A 135 -0.74 -7.14 3.14
CA THR A 135 -0.36 -5.76 2.87
C THR A 135 -0.65 -4.93 4.13
N HIS A 136 0.39 -4.54 4.87
CA HIS A 136 0.21 -3.51 5.90
C HIS A 136 -0.25 -2.22 5.22
N ALA A 137 -1.26 -1.54 5.78
CA ALA A 137 -1.57 -0.19 5.38
C ALA A 137 -0.35 0.71 5.62
N ASN A 138 -0.13 1.69 4.73
CA ASN A 138 0.89 2.71 4.97
C ASN A 138 0.56 3.42 6.28
N LYS A 139 1.54 3.49 7.19
CA LYS A 139 1.38 4.19 8.47
C LYS A 139 1.16 5.68 8.22
N ALA A 140 0.29 6.29 9.01
CA ALA A 140 0.06 7.74 8.92
C ALA A 140 1.33 8.49 9.33
N PHE A 141 1.84 9.34 8.43
CA PHE A 141 3.02 10.15 8.69
C PHE A 141 2.78 11.56 8.14
N VAL A 142 2.88 12.54 9.02
CA VAL A 142 2.65 13.96 8.74
C VAL A 142 3.88 14.76 9.17
N VAL A 143 4.33 15.65 8.29
CA VAL A 143 5.30 16.71 8.62
C VAL A 143 4.73 18.03 8.14
N VAL A 144 4.54 18.97 9.06
CA VAL A 144 4.00 20.30 8.80
C VAL A 144 4.85 21.37 9.48
N GLN A 145 4.85 22.57 8.92
CA GLN A 145 5.56 23.74 9.42
C GLN A 145 4.60 24.91 9.62
N ASN A 146 4.93 25.83 10.52
CA ASN A 146 4.14 27.03 10.77
C ASN A 146 4.96 28.31 10.57
N SER A 147 4.44 29.23 9.78
CA SER A 147 5.04 30.56 9.56
C SER A 147 4.01 31.69 9.69
N ASP A 148 2.88 31.42 10.37
CA ASP A 148 1.72 32.32 10.52
C ASP A 148 2.05 33.59 11.31
N GLY A 149 3.14 33.58 12.10
CA GLY A 149 3.57 34.74 12.91
C GLY A 149 2.56 35.13 14.01
N LYS A 150 1.63 34.22 14.34
CA LYS A 150 0.50 34.44 15.24
C LYS A 150 0.94 35.03 16.58
N ILE A 151 0.28 36.10 17.01
CA ILE A 151 0.54 36.73 18.32
C ILE A 151 -0.42 36.16 19.35
N ILE A 152 0.13 35.49 20.36
CA ILE A 152 -0.60 34.92 21.50
C ILE A 152 -0.60 35.94 22.65
N THR A 153 -1.59 36.83 22.66
CA THR A 153 -1.82 37.79 23.75
C THR A 153 -2.57 37.17 24.91
N SER A 154 -2.45 37.79 26.09
CA SER A 154 -3.35 37.53 27.21
C SER A 154 -4.71 38.19 27.01
N GLY A 155 -5.75 37.51 27.49
CA GLY A 155 -7.12 38.02 27.55
C GLY A 155 -7.98 37.11 28.43
N SER A 156 -9.17 37.56 28.80
CA SER A 156 -10.10 36.80 29.66
C SER A 156 -10.52 35.43 29.10
N ALA A 157 -10.27 35.16 27.82
CA ALA A 157 -10.40 33.84 27.19
C ALA A 157 -9.21 32.88 27.45
N ASN A 158 -8.31 33.17 28.40
CA ASN A 158 -7.09 32.38 28.64
C ASN A 158 -7.29 31.05 29.40
N ALA A 159 -8.51 30.71 29.82
CA ALA A 159 -8.81 29.39 30.37
C ALA A 159 -8.69 28.26 29.32
N ALA A 160 -8.84 28.56 28.03
CA ALA A 160 -8.92 27.57 26.95
C ALA A 160 -7.67 27.49 26.02
N GLY A 161 -6.66 28.34 26.24
CA GLY A 161 -5.49 28.42 25.36
C GLY A 161 -5.79 29.02 23.98
N ARG A 162 -4.86 28.91 23.04
CA ARG A 162 -5.02 29.35 21.65
C ARG A 162 -4.57 28.26 20.68
N ARG A 163 -5.44 27.87 19.75
CA ARG A 163 -5.12 26.87 18.72
C ARG A 163 -4.10 27.43 17.72
N LEU A 164 -3.08 26.64 17.40
CA LEU A 164 -2.13 26.95 16.33
C LEU A 164 -2.67 26.39 14.99
N GLU A 165 -2.79 27.27 14.01
CA GLU A 165 -3.57 27.10 12.76
C GLU A 165 -2.69 27.53 11.57
N ASN A 166 -3.20 27.46 10.33
CA ASN A 166 -2.50 27.93 9.12
C ASN A 166 -1.12 27.29 8.92
N TRP A 167 -1.09 25.96 8.89
CA TRP A 167 0.11 25.17 8.69
C TRP A 167 0.43 24.92 7.21
N THR A 168 1.71 24.90 6.87
CA THR A 168 2.23 24.41 5.59
C THR A 168 2.53 22.92 5.70
N LYS A 169 1.89 22.09 4.86
CA LYS A 169 2.09 20.65 4.80
C LYS A 169 3.29 20.32 3.91
N LEU A 170 4.24 19.56 4.44
CA LEU A 170 5.36 18.99 3.68
C LEU A 170 5.10 17.53 3.30
N ILE A 171 4.58 16.75 4.25
CA ILE A 171 4.24 15.33 4.09
C ILE A 171 2.93 15.05 4.81
N ASP A 172 2.05 14.23 4.22
CA ASP A 172 0.85 13.65 4.85
C ASP A 172 0.45 12.40 4.04
N THR A 173 0.86 11.22 4.48
CA THR A 173 0.70 9.97 3.71
C THR A 173 -0.74 9.53 3.52
N ASP A 174 -1.64 9.93 4.43
CA ASP A 174 -3.05 9.48 4.48
C ASP A 174 -4.05 10.63 4.26
N SER A 175 -3.60 11.84 3.88
CA SER A 175 -4.45 13.06 3.83
C SER A 175 -5.17 13.36 5.16
N SER A 176 -4.51 13.00 6.26
CA SER A 176 -4.99 12.98 7.64
C SER A 176 -4.95 14.34 8.36
N PHE A 177 -4.26 15.34 7.79
CA PHE A 177 -4.03 16.64 8.43
C PHE A 177 -4.65 17.82 7.67
N SER A 178 -5.43 18.65 8.39
CA SER A 178 -5.99 19.89 7.86
C SER A 178 -5.07 21.08 8.12
N GLN A 179 -4.53 21.65 7.05
CA GLN A 179 -3.62 22.79 7.10
C GLN A 179 -4.24 24.04 7.73
N THR A 180 -5.47 24.37 7.36
CA THR A 180 -6.16 25.57 7.84
C THR A 180 -6.45 25.50 9.33
N SER A 181 -7.03 24.39 9.81
CA SER A 181 -7.43 24.27 11.22
C SER A 181 -6.34 23.75 12.16
N GLY A 182 -5.24 23.22 11.62
CA GLY A 182 -4.16 22.62 12.41
C GLY A 182 -4.52 21.29 13.08
N ILE A 183 -5.51 20.59 12.55
CA ILE A 183 -6.08 19.38 13.14
C ILE A 183 -5.61 18.13 12.38
N PHE A 184 -5.02 17.19 13.11
CA PHE A 184 -4.82 15.80 12.69
C PHE A 184 -6.08 14.98 13.00
N THR A 185 -6.46 14.07 12.10
CA THR A 185 -7.53 13.09 12.32
C THR A 185 -6.97 11.68 12.09
N ALA A 186 -7.06 10.81 13.10
CA ALA A 186 -6.52 9.45 13.01
C ALA A 186 -7.25 8.63 11.91
N PRO A 187 -6.55 8.15 10.86
CA PRO A 187 -7.20 7.40 9.77
C PRO A 187 -7.62 5.99 10.19
N ARG A 188 -7.03 5.45 11.26
CA ARG A 188 -7.23 4.10 11.79
C ARG A 188 -6.96 4.08 13.31
N ASP A 189 -7.28 2.96 13.96
CA ASP A 189 -6.94 2.75 15.37
C ASP A 189 -5.43 2.49 15.49
N GLY A 190 -4.74 3.13 16.44
CA GLY A 190 -3.29 3.02 16.56
C GLY A 190 -2.68 3.89 17.66
N ILE A 191 -1.36 3.84 17.80
CA ILE A 191 -0.59 4.75 18.68
C ILE A 191 0.11 5.78 17.80
N TYR A 192 -0.11 7.06 18.10
CA TYR A 192 0.42 8.19 17.35
C TYR A 192 1.45 8.96 18.20
N SER A 193 2.69 8.99 17.75
CA SER A 193 3.74 9.86 18.28
C SER A 193 3.62 11.24 17.65
N VAL A 194 3.34 12.26 18.47
CA VAL A 194 3.29 13.67 18.06
C VAL A 194 4.49 14.38 18.65
N SER A 195 5.25 15.11 17.83
CA SER A 195 6.38 15.93 18.24
C SER A 195 6.26 17.32 17.63
N LEU A 196 6.50 18.36 18.42
CA LEU A 196 6.39 19.76 18.04
C LEU A 196 7.61 20.53 18.57
N SER A 197 8.18 21.41 17.74
CA SER A 197 9.11 22.45 18.15
C SER A 197 8.57 23.80 17.71
N ILE A 198 8.67 24.80 18.58
CA ILE A 198 8.28 26.18 18.32
C ILE A 198 9.37 27.12 18.82
N VAL A 199 9.69 28.13 18.01
CA VAL A 199 10.51 29.28 18.37
C VAL A 199 9.73 30.56 18.11
N SER A 200 9.71 31.46 19.09
CA SER A 200 9.10 32.78 18.96
C SER A 200 10.03 33.76 18.23
N ASP A 201 9.47 34.85 17.70
CA ASP A 201 10.28 36.03 17.36
C ASP A 201 10.88 36.67 18.63
N GLU A 202 11.64 37.75 18.47
CA GLU A 202 11.97 38.63 19.59
C GLU A 202 10.68 39.21 20.20
N ASN A 203 10.50 39.00 21.51
CA ASN A 203 9.28 39.38 22.21
C ASN A 203 9.57 40.31 23.40
N THR A 204 8.68 41.30 23.56
CA THR A 204 8.57 42.11 24.78
C THR A 204 7.35 41.65 25.56
N LEU A 205 7.58 40.89 26.64
CA LEU A 205 6.54 40.28 27.47
C LEU A 205 6.60 40.88 28.87
N VAL A 206 5.58 41.66 29.23
CA VAL A 206 5.49 42.28 30.55
C VAL A 206 4.99 41.26 31.56
N GLU A 207 5.69 41.20 32.70
CA GLU A 207 5.49 40.23 33.75
C GLU A 207 4.04 40.01 34.18
N ALA A 208 3.68 38.75 34.44
CA ALA A 208 2.45 38.34 35.12
C ALA A 208 2.77 37.25 36.18
N ASN A 209 1.76 36.80 36.91
CA ASN A 209 1.86 35.63 37.79
C ASN A 209 1.80 34.33 36.96
N GLY A 210 2.71 33.39 37.18
CA GLY A 210 2.77 32.14 36.39
C GLY A 210 3.40 32.36 35.01
N ARG A 211 4.67 32.77 34.99
CA ARG A 211 5.45 33.18 33.80
C ARG A 211 5.86 31.99 32.95
N THR A 212 4.91 31.46 32.18
CA THR A 212 5.12 30.27 31.35
C THR A 212 4.78 30.51 29.88
N PHE A 213 5.58 29.89 29.01
CA PHE A 213 5.21 29.54 27.65
C PHE A 213 4.89 28.04 27.68
N GLU A 214 3.61 27.69 27.59
CA GLU A 214 3.13 26.30 27.66
C GLU A 214 2.58 25.86 26.29
N ILE A 215 3.03 24.69 25.85
CA ILE A 215 2.47 23.92 24.75
C ILE A 215 1.59 22.83 25.34
N GLN A 216 0.37 22.67 24.84
CA GLN A 216 -0.44 21.48 25.03
C GLN A 216 -0.70 20.78 23.70
N LEU A 217 -0.42 19.48 23.66
CA LEU A 217 -0.87 18.57 22.61
C LEU A 217 -2.15 17.91 23.12
N ALA A 218 -3.30 18.24 22.52
CA ALA A 218 -4.61 17.83 23.00
C ALA A 218 -5.27 16.82 22.05
N GLY A 219 -5.69 15.67 22.58
CA GLY A 219 -6.47 14.65 21.90
C GLY A 219 -7.96 14.73 22.24
N VAL A 220 -8.83 14.80 21.23
CA VAL A 220 -10.30 14.92 21.36
C VAL A 220 -11.05 13.87 20.52
N ASN A 221 -12.32 13.61 20.86
CA ASN A 221 -13.09 12.55 20.22
C ASN A 221 -13.59 12.90 18.81
N GLN A 222 -14.23 14.06 18.64
CA GLN A 222 -14.87 14.46 17.38
C GLN A 222 -14.69 15.95 17.08
N THR A 223 -14.86 16.86 18.04
CA THR A 223 -14.75 18.31 17.82
C THR A 223 -13.62 18.93 18.66
N PRO A 224 -13.01 20.05 18.23
CA PRO A 224 -11.98 20.73 19.02
C PRO A 224 -12.47 21.28 20.36
N ASP A 225 -13.80 21.41 20.52
CA ASP A 225 -14.45 21.91 21.72
C ASP A 225 -14.88 20.77 22.68
N ASP A 226 -14.66 19.51 22.28
CA ASP A 226 -14.87 18.36 23.17
C ASP A 226 -13.87 18.38 24.33
N ASN A 227 -14.26 17.80 25.47
CA ASN A 227 -13.32 17.48 26.54
C ASN A 227 -12.21 16.56 26.02
N ALA A 228 -10.96 16.97 26.18
CA ALA A 228 -9.81 16.19 25.75
C ALA A 228 -9.70 14.87 26.53
N PHE A 229 -9.57 13.76 25.81
CA PHE A 229 -9.35 12.44 26.42
C PHE A 229 -7.88 12.25 26.86
N SER A 230 -6.96 13.02 26.29
CA SER A 230 -5.55 13.06 26.65
C SER A 230 -4.97 14.43 26.37
N ILE A 231 -4.12 14.93 27.28
CA ILE A 231 -3.35 16.17 27.09
C ILE A 231 -1.91 15.90 27.52
N VAL A 232 -0.95 16.21 26.65
CA VAL A 232 0.47 16.28 27.01
C VAL A 232 0.86 17.76 27.09
N LYS A 233 1.44 18.16 28.23
CA LYS A 233 1.80 19.54 28.54
C LYS A 233 3.32 19.70 28.63
N CYS A 234 3.86 20.70 27.97
CA CYS A 234 5.28 21.04 28.01
C CYS A 234 5.45 22.52 28.31
N ILE A 235 6.11 22.85 29.42
CA ILE A 235 6.07 24.17 30.04
C ILE A 235 7.50 24.70 30.18
N ASN A 236 7.79 25.82 29.54
CA ASN A 236 9.02 26.57 29.75
C ASN A 236 8.74 27.85 30.53
N SER A 237 9.46 28.04 31.63
CA SER A 237 9.30 29.18 32.53
C SER A 237 10.33 30.28 32.23
N TYR A 238 9.95 31.55 32.39
CA TYR A 238 10.85 32.70 32.26
C TYR A 238 10.82 33.60 33.51
N MET A 239 11.97 34.18 33.84
CA MET A 239 12.23 34.69 35.20
C MET A 239 11.74 36.12 35.45
N THR A 240 11.64 36.97 34.43
CA THR A 240 11.34 38.40 34.54
C THR A 240 10.65 38.92 33.28
N THR A 241 10.28 40.20 33.23
CA THR A 241 9.85 40.88 31.99
C THR A 241 10.93 40.68 30.92
N THR A 242 10.57 40.03 29.83
CA THR A 242 11.49 39.74 28.73
C THR A 242 11.40 40.84 27.69
N SER A 243 12.52 41.25 27.10
CA SER A 243 12.57 42.25 26.03
C SER A 243 13.68 41.89 25.07
N GLY A 244 13.39 41.83 23.76
CA GLY A 244 14.37 41.50 22.73
C GLY A 244 14.92 40.06 22.83
N ILE A 245 14.14 39.10 23.33
CA ILE A 245 14.56 37.68 23.36
C ILE A 245 13.56 36.79 22.62
N GLN A 246 14.09 35.71 22.05
CA GLN A 246 13.31 34.58 21.55
C GLN A 246 13.07 33.56 22.67
N LEU A 247 11.89 32.95 22.68
CA LEU A 247 11.53 31.84 23.53
C LEU A 247 11.31 30.59 22.67
N THR A 248 11.90 29.49 23.10
CA THR A 248 11.74 28.17 22.46
C THR A 248 10.94 27.25 23.38
N ASN A 249 10.07 26.41 22.83
CA ASN A 249 9.48 25.29 23.55
C ASN A 249 9.28 24.11 22.58
N SER A 250 9.41 22.90 23.10
CA SER A 250 9.20 21.67 22.34
C SER A 250 8.38 20.69 23.17
N CYS A 251 7.52 19.93 22.51
CA CYS A 251 6.66 18.97 23.18
C CYS A 251 6.53 17.69 22.38
N LYS A 252 6.56 16.55 23.09
CA LYS A 252 6.38 15.22 22.49
C LYS A 252 5.41 14.39 23.33
N GLY A 253 4.45 13.78 22.67
CA GLY A 253 3.43 12.93 23.29
C GLY A 253 3.15 11.69 22.47
N PHE A 254 2.64 10.65 23.14
CA PHE A 254 2.16 9.42 22.52
C PHE A 254 0.68 9.27 22.83
N PHE A 255 -0.13 9.09 21.79
CA PHE A 255 -1.59 9.08 21.88
C PHE A 255 -2.11 7.76 21.34
N PRO A 256 -2.62 6.85 22.20
CA PRO A 256 -3.48 5.77 21.72
C PRO A 256 -4.79 6.40 21.23
N MET A 257 -5.11 6.21 19.96
CA MET A 257 -6.27 6.80 19.30
C MET A 257 -7.12 5.75 18.59
N GLN A 258 -8.42 5.97 18.59
CA GLN A 258 -9.36 5.32 17.68
C GLN A 258 -9.51 6.15 16.40
N LYS A 259 -9.93 5.49 15.32
CA LYS A 259 -10.25 6.14 14.04
C LYS A 259 -11.19 7.33 14.23
N ASN A 260 -10.93 8.40 13.49
CA ASN A 260 -11.61 9.70 13.52
C ASN A 260 -11.39 10.55 14.78
N GLN A 261 -10.74 10.05 15.84
CA GLN A 261 -10.27 10.92 16.92
C GLN A 261 -9.22 11.89 16.40
N ARG A 262 -9.04 13.02 17.09
CA ARG A 262 -8.30 14.17 16.55
C ARG A 262 -7.24 14.67 17.52
N ILE A 263 -6.16 15.26 16.98
CA ILE A 263 -5.15 15.97 17.75
C ILE A 263 -4.95 17.38 17.19
N PHE A 264 -4.75 18.35 18.07
CA PHE A 264 -4.32 19.70 17.72
C PHE A 264 -3.41 20.29 18.81
N VAL A 265 -2.82 21.44 18.48
CA VAL A 265 -1.89 22.18 19.34
C VAL A 265 -2.59 23.38 19.97
N LEU A 266 -2.48 23.52 21.29
CA LEU A 266 -2.84 24.74 22.02
C LEU A 266 -1.58 25.39 22.60
N ILE A 267 -1.50 26.71 22.50
CA ILE A 267 -0.48 27.54 23.18
C ILE A 267 -1.15 28.29 24.33
N PHE A 268 -0.50 28.26 25.50
CA PHE A 268 -0.89 28.99 26.69
C PHE A 268 0.25 29.94 27.08
N GLN A 269 -0.11 31.21 27.31
CA GLN A 269 0.80 32.29 27.68
C GLN A 269 0.11 33.13 28.77
N ASN A 270 0.83 33.45 29.85
CA ASN A 270 0.34 34.42 30.84
C ASN A 270 1.29 35.62 30.95
N VAL A 271 0.78 36.80 30.57
CA VAL A 271 1.50 38.07 30.47
C VAL A 271 0.53 39.21 30.80
N ASN A 272 1.01 40.32 31.38
CA ASN A 272 0.13 41.46 31.68
C ASN A 272 -0.06 42.38 30.47
N SER A 273 0.97 42.49 29.63
CA SER A 273 0.91 43.14 28.31
C SER A 273 2.05 42.64 27.41
N GLY A 274 1.95 42.93 26.12
CA GLY A 274 2.66 42.16 25.10
C GLY A 274 1.98 40.80 24.85
N GLY A 275 2.44 40.08 23.84
CA GLY A 275 1.97 38.74 23.52
C GLY A 275 3.08 37.97 22.83
N LEU A 276 3.07 36.64 22.96
CA LEU A 276 4.07 35.80 22.32
C LEU A 276 3.82 35.77 20.80
N LYS A 277 4.58 36.54 20.05
CA LYS A 277 4.66 36.44 18.59
C LYS A 277 5.45 35.19 18.22
N MET A 278 4.77 34.23 17.58
CA MET A 278 5.38 33.07 16.93
C MET A 278 6.41 33.52 15.89
N GLY A 279 7.52 32.79 15.75
CA GLY A 279 8.49 33.05 14.70
C GLY A 279 7.89 32.79 13.30
N THR A 280 8.35 33.53 12.29
CA THR A 280 7.92 33.32 10.90
C THR A 280 8.81 32.37 10.10
N ASP A 281 9.96 31.94 10.65
CA ASP A 281 10.79 30.90 10.05
C ASP A 281 10.09 29.53 10.20
N PRO A 282 9.67 28.88 9.10
CA PRO A 282 8.98 27.59 9.16
C PRO A 282 9.89 26.45 9.60
N THR A 283 11.21 26.57 9.46
CA THR A 283 12.17 25.50 9.82
C THR A 283 12.27 25.31 11.34
N LEU A 284 12.08 26.39 12.11
CA LEU A 284 12.11 26.38 13.57
C LEU A 284 10.78 25.94 14.21
N ASN A 285 9.70 25.99 13.43
CA ASN A 285 8.31 25.78 13.86
C ASN A 285 7.71 24.54 13.17
N THR A 286 8.24 23.36 13.49
CA THR A 286 7.89 22.09 12.83
C THR A 286 7.12 21.16 13.76
N MET A 287 6.06 20.52 13.23
CA MET A 287 5.35 19.42 13.86
C MET A 287 5.43 18.15 13.01
N THR A 288 5.67 17.01 13.68
CA THR A 288 5.68 15.68 13.09
C THR A 288 4.71 14.77 13.82
N ILE A 289 3.90 14.03 13.08
CA ILE A 289 3.00 13.00 13.61
C ILE A 289 3.32 11.69 12.90
N SER A 290 3.54 10.61 13.66
CA SER A 290 3.77 9.27 13.13
C SER A 290 2.92 8.26 13.88
N GLU A 291 2.14 7.48 13.14
CA GLU A 291 1.64 6.19 13.60
C GLU A 291 2.83 5.25 13.85
N MET A 292 2.78 4.49 14.95
CA MET A 292 3.88 3.65 15.46
C MET A 292 3.84 2.21 14.96
#